data_AF-A0A1F9FEC9-F1
#
_entry.id   AF-A0A1F9FEC9-F1
#
_cell.length_a   1.000
_cell.length_b   1.000
_cell.length_c   1.000
_cell.angle_alpha   90.00
_cell.angle_beta   90.00
_cell.angle_gamma   90.00
#
_symmetry.space_group_name_H-M   'P 1'
#
loop_
_entity.id
_entity.type
_entity.pdbx_description
1 polymer ?
#
loop_
_entity_poly.entity_id
_entity_poly.type
_entity_poly.pdbx_seq_one_letter_code
_entity_poly.pdbx_strand_id
1 'polypeptide(L)'
;MCPHTPLKDFYTDEELKTIKEKWLEEKKRIDEECKGFYPRDLDQEYKRHLSNKRLQKLFGHAAYLMRGLREGDIFIYPNEEGIINKVYWEVLKNGYFTASKTYEKKISNWLANAVKRQTYRRYRK
;
A
#
# COMPACT_ATOMS: atom_id res chain seq x y z
N MET A 1 -19.17 14.71 24.35
CA MET A 1 -19.39 13.97 23.10
C MET A 1 -18.51 14.60 22.03
N CYS A 2 -17.52 13.89 21.50
CA CYS A 2 -16.70 14.44 20.41
C CYS A 2 -17.55 14.43 19.13
N PRO A 3 -17.74 15.57 18.44
CA PRO A 3 -18.46 15.58 17.17
C PRO A 3 -17.74 14.63 16.22
N HIS A 4 -18.42 13.56 15.79
CA HIS A 4 -17.95 12.73 14.69
C HIS A 4 -18.06 13.56 13.43
N THR A 5 -17.01 14.31 13.11
CA THR A 5 -16.87 14.93 11.79
C THR A 5 -16.97 13.80 10.77
N PRO A 6 -17.95 13.80 9.85
CA PRO A 6 -18.05 12.75 8.86
C PRO A 6 -16.76 12.73 8.06
N LEU A 7 -16.05 11.60 8.09
CA LEU A 7 -14.90 11.36 7.23
C LEU A 7 -15.41 11.50 5.79
N LYS A 8 -14.98 12.55 5.07
CA LYS A 8 -15.24 12.66 3.63
C LYS A 8 -14.83 11.34 2.97
N ASP A 9 -15.78 10.65 2.36
CA ASP A 9 -15.55 9.32 1.78
C ASP A 9 -14.62 9.35 0.57
N PHE A 10 -14.43 10.53 -0.02
CA PHE A 10 -13.59 10.77 -1.18
C PHE A 10 -12.53 11.83 -0.88
N TYR A 11 -11.42 11.74 -1.58
CA TYR A 11 -10.47 12.83 -1.71
C TYR A 11 -11.03 13.90 -2.66
N THR A 12 -10.75 15.18 -2.39
CA THR A 12 -10.97 16.22 -3.40
C THR A 12 -9.87 16.15 -4.47
N ASP A 13 -10.10 16.75 -5.63
CA ASP A 13 -9.08 16.82 -6.69
C ASP A 13 -7.81 17.55 -6.21
N GLU A 14 -7.98 18.59 -5.40
CA GLU A 14 -6.87 19.32 -4.76
C GLU A 14 -6.11 18.44 -3.76
N GLU A 15 -6.81 17.65 -2.95
CA GLU A 15 -6.19 16.68 -2.03
C GLU A 15 -5.38 15.63 -2.81
N LEU A 16 -5.97 15.05 -3.87
CA LEU A 16 -5.29 14.06 -4.72
C LEU A 16 -4.07 14.65 -5.42
N LYS A 17 -4.19 15.86 -5.96
CA LYS A 17 -3.08 16.57 -6.61
C LYS A 17 -1.94 16.78 -5.62
N THR A 18 -2.25 17.30 -4.44
CA THR A 18 -1.26 17.56 -3.38
C THR A 18 -0.57 16.28 -2.93
N ILE A 19 -1.34 15.20 -2.70
CA ILE A 19 -0.78 13.90 -2.31
C ILE A 19 0.15 13.37 -3.40
N LYS A 20 -0.27 13.46 -4.67
CA LYS A 20 0.50 12.95 -5.80
C LYS A 20 1.79 13.74 -6.01
N GLU A 21 1.72 15.07 -6.01
CA GLU A 21 2.89 15.94 -6.19
C GLU A 21 3.93 15.69 -5.09
N LYS A 22 3.48 15.71 -3.82
CA LYS A 22 4.35 15.39 -2.70
C LYS A 22 4.94 13.99 -2.80
N TRP A 23 4.14 12.99 -3.18
CA TRP A 23 4.64 11.63 -3.36
C TRP A 23 5.69 11.53 -4.46
N LEU A 24 5.48 12.18 -5.61
CA LEU A 24 6.42 12.10 -6.73
C LEU A 24 7.76 12.76 -6.39
N GLU A 25 7.73 13.88 -5.66
CA GLU A 25 8.94 14.54 -5.15
C GLU A 25 9.71 13.62 -4.18
N GLU A 26 9.01 13.10 -3.15
CA GLU A 26 9.58 12.20 -2.16
C GLU A 26 10.11 10.90 -2.80
N LYS A 27 9.34 10.32 -3.73
CA LYS A 27 9.73 9.11 -4.46
C LYS A 27 10.99 9.35 -5.27
N LYS A 28 11.10 10.47 -5.99
CA LYS A 28 12.30 10.80 -6.75
C LYS A 28 13.51 10.90 -5.83
N ARG A 29 13.38 11.57 -4.68
CA ARG A 29 14.44 11.66 -3.68
C ARG A 29 14.86 10.27 -3.17
N ILE A 30 13.90 9.42 -2.83
CA ILE A 30 14.16 8.04 -2.37
C ILE A 30 14.84 7.21 -3.47
N ASP A 31 14.38 7.32 -4.73
CA ASP A 31 14.97 6.59 -5.86
C ASP A 31 16.44 6.95 -6.08
N GLU A 32 16.80 8.21 -5.83
CA GLU A 32 18.17 8.73 -5.92
C GLU A 32 19.01 8.33 -4.70
N GLU A 33 18.51 8.54 -3.48
CA GLU A 33 19.21 8.26 -2.21
C GLU A 33 19.39 6.75 -1.97
N CYS A 34 18.38 5.94 -2.31
CA CYS A 34 18.38 4.49 -2.12
C CYS A 34 18.80 3.73 -3.38
N LYS A 35 19.51 4.39 -4.30
CA LYS A 35 19.99 3.75 -5.53
C LYS A 35 20.88 2.55 -5.18
N GLY A 36 20.51 1.38 -5.69
CA GLY A 36 21.22 0.12 -5.41
C GLY A 36 20.80 -0.59 -4.14
N PHE A 37 19.81 -0.07 -3.40
CA PHE A 37 19.22 -0.78 -2.26
C PHE A 37 18.47 -2.02 -2.74
N TYR A 38 18.37 -3.02 -1.86
CA TYR A 38 17.50 -4.16 -2.13
C TYR A 38 16.05 -3.69 -2.24
N PRO A 39 15.23 -4.29 -3.14
CA PRO A 39 13.84 -3.89 -3.33
C PRO A 39 13.02 -3.85 -2.01
N ARG A 40 13.35 -4.73 -1.07
CA ARG A 40 12.72 -4.76 0.26
C ARG A 40 13.00 -3.50 1.09
N ASP A 41 14.21 -2.99 1.03
CA ASP A 41 14.61 -1.80 1.79
C ASP A 41 14.03 -0.55 1.12
N LEU A 42 14.02 -0.54 -0.21
CA LEU A 42 13.36 0.50 -1.00
C LEU A 42 11.85 0.58 -0.71
N ASP A 43 11.14 -0.55 -0.66
CA ASP A 43 9.72 -0.60 -0.26
C ASP A 43 9.49 -0.07 1.17
N GLN A 44 10.45 -0.27 2.10
CA GLN A 44 10.35 0.29 3.44
C GLN A 44 10.49 1.82 3.42
N GLU A 45 11.39 2.36 2.62
CA GLU A 45 11.57 3.80 2.49
C GLU A 45 10.37 4.48 1.83
N TYR A 46 9.85 3.90 0.74
CA TYR A 46 8.58 4.34 0.15
C TYR A 46 7.46 4.40 1.18
N LYS A 47 7.29 3.32 1.96
CA LYS A 47 6.25 3.25 2.99
C LYS A 47 6.42 4.35 4.04
N ARG A 48 7.64 4.71 4.46
CA ARG A 48 7.86 5.74 5.48
C ARG A 48 7.37 7.12 5.03
N HIS A 49 7.49 7.41 3.74
CA HIS A 49 7.24 8.73 3.16
C HIS A 49 5.84 8.90 2.55
N LEU A 50 5.00 7.84 2.52
CA LEU A 50 3.60 7.99 2.11
C LEU A 50 2.82 8.92 3.05
N SER A 51 1.94 9.72 2.45
CA SER A 51 1.28 10.89 3.07
C SER A 51 0.48 10.61 4.35
N ASN A 52 -0.06 9.40 4.51
CA ASN A 52 -0.86 9.05 5.69
C ASN A 52 -0.75 7.57 6.08
N LYS A 53 -1.08 7.27 7.34
CA LYS A 53 -0.99 5.92 7.92
C LYS A 53 -1.84 4.86 7.23
N ARG A 54 -2.96 5.22 6.59
CA ARG A 54 -3.81 4.25 5.87
C ARG A 54 -3.11 3.77 4.60
N LEU A 55 -2.53 4.69 3.83
CA LEU A 55 -1.73 4.37 2.65
C LEU A 55 -0.47 3.59 3.03
N GLN A 56 0.20 3.96 4.12
CA GLN A 56 1.34 3.20 4.64
C GLN A 56 0.98 1.74 4.95
N LYS A 57 -0.20 1.51 5.53
CA LYS A 57 -0.69 0.16 5.86
C LYS A 57 -1.11 -0.61 4.60
N LEU A 58 -1.84 0.04 3.70
CA LEU A 58 -2.26 -0.50 2.42
C LEU A 58 -1.05 -0.97 1.60
N PHE A 59 -0.07 -0.07 1.40
CA PHE A 59 1.16 -0.37 0.69
C PHE A 59 1.99 -1.44 1.40
N GLY A 60 2.11 -1.37 2.73
CA GLY A 60 2.83 -2.37 3.49
C GLY A 60 2.29 -3.79 3.32
N HIS A 61 0.97 -3.97 3.29
CA HIS A 61 0.38 -5.28 3.00
C HIS A 61 0.60 -5.70 1.55
N ALA A 62 0.42 -4.78 0.60
CA ALA A 62 0.62 -5.06 -0.82
C ALA A 62 2.06 -5.46 -1.14
N ALA A 63 3.06 -4.72 -0.62
CA ALA A 63 4.48 -5.00 -0.79
C ALA A 63 4.88 -6.35 -0.18
N TYR A 64 4.37 -6.68 1.01
CA TYR A 64 4.62 -7.99 1.62
C TYR A 64 4.10 -9.14 0.73
N LEU A 65 2.85 -9.02 0.26
CA LEU A 65 2.25 -10.05 -0.59
C LEU A 65 2.94 -10.11 -1.96
N MET A 66 3.26 -8.97 -2.56
CA MET A 66 3.96 -8.90 -3.85
C MET A 66 5.32 -9.60 -3.80
N ARG A 67 6.07 -9.39 -2.71
CA ARG A 67 7.33 -10.11 -2.50
C ARG A 67 7.09 -11.62 -2.37
N GLY A 68 6.13 -12.01 -1.54
CA GLY A 68 5.77 -13.42 -1.39
C GLY A 68 5.36 -14.09 -2.70
N LEU A 69 4.67 -13.38 -3.59
CA LEU A 69 4.32 -13.86 -4.94
C LEU A 69 5.57 -14.13 -5.78
N ARG A 70 6.53 -13.20 -5.78
CA ARG A 70 7.77 -13.33 -6.53
C ARG A 70 8.66 -14.46 -6.00
N GLU A 71 8.66 -14.66 -4.69
CA GLU A 71 9.44 -15.70 -4.01
C GLU A 71 8.76 -17.09 -4.03
N GLY A 72 7.47 -17.16 -4.38
CA GLY A 72 6.69 -18.40 -4.32
C GLY A 72 6.39 -18.90 -2.90
N ASP A 73 6.55 -18.04 -1.89
CA ASP A 73 6.47 -18.39 -0.45
C ASP A 73 5.11 -18.05 0.19
N ILE A 74 4.10 -17.75 -0.63
CA ILE A 74 2.75 -17.43 -0.13
C ILE A 74 1.67 -18.17 -0.90
N PHE A 75 0.55 -18.38 -0.22
CA PHE A 75 -0.66 -18.90 -0.84
C PHE A 75 -1.65 -17.77 -1.11
N ILE A 76 -2.05 -17.61 -2.37
CA ILE A 76 -3.06 -16.64 -2.79
C ILE A 76 -4.20 -17.32 -3.53
N TYR A 77 -5.42 -16.77 -3.41
CA TYR A 77 -6.55 -17.19 -4.24
C TYR A 77 -6.43 -16.61 -5.66
N PRO A 78 -7.11 -17.19 -6.67
CA PRO A 78 -6.93 -16.81 -8.08
C PRO A 78 -7.12 -15.32 -8.40
N ASN A 79 -8.03 -14.64 -7.71
CA ASN A 79 -8.32 -13.22 -7.96
C ASN A 79 -7.44 -12.25 -7.16
N GLU A 80 -6.57 -12.78 -6.30
CA GLU A 80 -5.81 -11.98 -5.35
C GLU A 80 -4.60 -11.32 -5.99
N GLU A 81 -3.96 -12.03 -6.90
CA GLU A 81 -2.76 -11.57 -7.60
C GLU A 81 -3.01 -10.25 -8.32
N GLY A 82 -4.12 -10.14 -9.04
CA GLY A 82 -4.50 -8.93 -9.76
C GLY A 82 -4.71 -7.74 -8.83
N ILE A 83 -5.31 -7.95 -7.65
CA ILE A 83 -5.53 -6.90 -6.65
C ILE A 83 -4.18 -6.47 -6.04
N ILE A 84 -3.33 -7.43 -5.67
CA ILE A 84 -2.02 -7.16 -5.06
C ILE A 84 -1.15 -6.34 -6.03
N ASN A 85 -1.03 -6.79 -7.29
CA ASN A 85 -0.29 -6.09 -8.33
C ASN A 85 -0.82 -4.67 -8.54
N LYS A 86 -2.14 -4.53 -8.72
CA LYS A 86 -2.75 -3.23 -8.97
C LYS A 86 -2.50 -2.25 -7.83
N VAL A 87 -2.70 -2.67 -6.58
CA VAL A 87 -2.49 -1.81 -5.41
C VAL A 87 -1.02 -1.41 -5.29
N TYR A 88 -0.10 -2.37 -5.43
CA TYR A 88 1.34 -2.12 -5.33
C TYR A 88 1.79 -1.08 -6.36
N TRP A 89 1.48 -1.31 -7.64
CA TRP A 89 1.92 -0.44 -8.73
C TRP A 89 1.24 0.93 -8.73
N GLU A 90 -0.06 1.01 -8.42
CA GLU A 90 -0.76 2.30 -8.33
C GLU A 90 -0.20 3.18 -7.21
N VAL A 91 0.05 2.61 -6.03
CA VAL A 91 0.64 3.39 -4.94
C VAL A 91 2.05 3.84 -5.28
N LEU A 92 2.88 3.01 -5.91
CA LEU A 92 4.20 3.43 -6.37
C LEU A 92 4.13 4.55 -7.42
N LYS A 93 3.17 4.46 -8.35
CA LYS A 93 3.03 5.41 -9.45
C LYS A 93 2.47 6.76 -8.99
N ASN A 94 1.45 6.74 -8.15
CA ASN A 94 0.62 7.90 -7.85
C ASN A 94 0.63 8.32 -6.39
N GLY A 95 1.13 7.48 -5.48
CA GLY A 95 1.15 7.75 -4.03
C GLY A 95 -0.18 7.45 -3.34
N TYR A 96 -1.19 7.00 -4.09
CA TYR A 96 -2.50 6.60 -3.62
C TYR A 96 -3.07 5.49 -4.51
N PHE A 97 -4.13 4.82 -4.07
CA PHE A 97 -4.75 3.74 -4.84
C PHE A 97 -6.06 4.17 -5.51
N THR A 98 -6.85 5.04 -4.86
CA THR A 98 -8.18 5.42 -5.36
C THR A 98 -8.63 6.76 -4.76
N ALA A 99 -9.53 7.47 -5.46
CA ALA A 99 -10.18 8.66 -4.91
C ALA A 99 -11.09 8.36 -3.70
N SER A 100 -11.60 7.14 -3.57
CA SER A 100 -12.45 6.70 -2.46
C SER A 100 -11.63 6.15 -1.29
N LYS A 101 -11.70 6.84 -0.15
CA LYS A 101 -11.09 6.45 1.14
C LYS A 101 -11.75 5.19 1.72
N THR A 102 -13.03 4.98 1.44
CA THR A 102 -13.78 3.79 1.89
C THR A 102 -13.39 2.56 1.07
N TYR A 103 -13.20 2.70 -0.24
CA TYR A 103 -12.71 1.63 -1.09
C TYR A 103 -11.28 1.24 -0.72
N GLU A 104 -10.40 2.22 -0.46
CA GLU A 104 -9.05 1.96 0.05
C GLU A 104 -9.08 1.20 1.38
N LYS A 105 -9.97 1.56 2.31
CA LYS A 105 -10.15 0.83 3.57
C LYS A 105 -10.60 -0.61 3.34
N LYS A 106 -11.56 -0.84 2.44
CA LYS A 106 -12.05 -2.19 2.09
C LYS A 106 -10.90 -3.06 1.58
N ILE A 107 -10.12 -2.53 0.64
CA ILE A 107 -8.98 -3.24 0.05
C ILE A 107 -7.86 -3.44 1.08
N SER A 108 -7.60 -2.45 1.94
CA SER A 108 -6.62 -2.57 3.02
C SER A 108 -6.98 -3.70 4.00
N ASN A 109 -8.24 -3.81 4.40
CA ASN A 109 -8.74 -4.90 5.24
C ASN A 109 -8.63 -6.25 4.56
N TRP A 110 -8.96 -6.30 3.27
CA TRP A 110 -8.87 -7.50 2.48
C TRP A 110 -7.41 -8.01 2.39
N LEU A 111 -6.45 -7.11 2.09
CA LEU A 111 -5.02 -7.43 2.07
C LEU A 111 -4.53 -7.83 3.46
N ALA A 112 -5.01 -7.19 4.53
CA ALA A 112 -4.67 -7.56 5.90
C ALA A 112 -5.07 -9.01 6.22
N ASN A 113 -6.26 -9.42 5.78
CA ASN A 113 -6.71 -10.80 5.93
C ASN A 113 -5.85 -11.76 5.11
N ALA A 114 -5.43 -11.38 3.90
CA ALA A 114 -4.51 -12.18 3.09
C ALA A 114 -3.15 -12.37 3.77
N VAL A 115 -2.58 -11.31 4.36
CA VAL A 115 -1.35 -11.38 5.17
C VAL A 115 -1.56 -12.30 6.37
N LYS A 116 -2.67 -12.14 7.12
CA LYS A 116 -2.98 -12.96 8.29
C LYS A 116 -3.05 -14.46 7.94
N ARG A 117 -3.57 -14.80 6.76
CA ARG A 117 -3.56 -16.20 6.28
C ARG A 117 -2.15 -16.75 6.09
N GLN A 118 -1.21 -15.94 5.59
CA GLN A 118 0.19 -16.38 5.47
C GLN A 118 0.82 -16.63 6.83
N THR A 119 0.61 -15.69 7.78
CA THR A 119 1.08 -15.84 9.15
C THR A 119 0.53 -17.11 9.78
N TYR A 120 -0.78 -17.34 9.70
CA TYR A 120 -1.41 -18.52 10.25
C TYR A 120 -0.85 -19.83 9.69
N ARG A 121 -0.68 -19.92 8.36
CA ARG A 121 -0.10 -21.10 7.71
C ARG A 121 1.36 -21.34 8.09
N ARG A 122 2.13 -20.27 8.29
CA ARG A 122 3.55 -20.36 8.69
C ARG A 122 3.73 -20.92 10.10
N TYR A 123 2.85 -20.55 11.04
CA TYR A 123 2.97 -20.92 12.47
C TYR A 123 2.12 -22.12 12.89
N ARG A 124 1.17 -22.56 12.08
CA ARG A 124 0.36 -23.76 12.34
C ARG A 124 0.95 -25.03 11.68
N LYS A 125 2.25 -25.00 11.36
CA LYS A 125 3.01 -26.21 11.03
C LYS A 125 3.25 -27.02 12.30
#